data_AF-A0A1H4WHS3-F1
#
_entry.id   AF-A0A1H4WHS3-F1
#
_cell.length_a   1.000
_cell.length_b   1.000
_cell.length_c   1.000
_cell.angle_alpha   90.00
_cell.angle_beta   90.00
_cell.angle_gamma   90.00
#
_symmetry.space_group_name_H-M   'P 1'
#
loop_
_entity.id
_entity.type
_entity.pdbx_description
1 polymer ?
#
loop_
_entity_poly.entity_id
_entity_poly.type
_entity_poly.pdbx_seq_one_letter_code
_entity_poly.pdbx_strand_id
1 'polypeptide(L)'
;MSTATGLRWLVVPDENAAEPSRDLVGGKAWSLWRMRSLGLRVPPAFVVTTAACEAYFADGGLPEGLADELITGIRLLEKQLGRTFGGTERPLLVSVRSGAAISMPGMMDTILDLGCNDEVEAALAAESGDRDFAAEVHRRFTGFYGRLVLGCTEELEDLPDTASVRAAISSDIGDTVPADPWEQLRAAVAAVFASSRSRRALAYRKHYGIPDDLGTAVTVQAMVFGNLDDDSGTGVLFTRNPVDGSREPYGEYLQRGQGEDVVSGRVTPKPLTDLEERWPAVHAELLDAAEQLDREGRDAQDVEFTVQSGELFLLQSRPAKRTARAAVRIAVELVDEGVLEPGEALSRVTAEQIRTLLRPEIAPGAADTAEVLVTGVAASPGVATGVVVDTPEAAQANPGSILVRKSTSPDDVHGMIAAAAVVTEQGGATSHAAVVSRALDTPCVVGCGTDTVASLVGRTVTVDATTGRVYAGELPTSAVDESEDEDLRRLTEWASSATSLRVGPDVAAEPVFDADSLAAEEIGEHIPDIPPGTKTVCGAVFCAPDGVRAALDAGVEAVVTTHRLPVLLAAIAHQRSTS
;
A
#
# COMPACT_ATOMS: atom_id res chain seq x y z
N MET A 1 -21.70 15.78 19.70
CA MET A 1 -20.27 16.02 19.43
C MET A 1 -19.76 17.02 20.46
N SER A 2 -19.17 16.55 21.55
CA SER A 2 -18.43 17.39 22.50
C SER A 2 -17.07 16.74 22.67
N THR A 3 -16.04 17.36 22.12
CA THR A 3 -14.65 17.09 22.49
C THR A 3 -14.51 17.50 23.97
N ALA A 4 -13.78 16.72 24.76
CA ALA A 4 -13.67 16.94 26.21
C ALA A 4 -12.97 18.26 26.60
N THR A 5 -12.51 19.04 25.62
CA THR A 5 -11.69 20.25 25.77
C THR A 5 -12.34 21.56 25.30
N GLY A 6 -13.57 21.52 24.75
CA GLY A 6 -14.23 22.73 24.23
C GLY A 6 -13.62 23.33 22.95
N LEU A 7 -12.65 22.63 22.34
CA LEU A 7 -12.06 22.97 21.04
C LEU A 7 -12.97 22.47 19.91
N ARG A 8 -13.26 23.33 18.94
CA ARG A 8 -14.16 23.05 17.82
C ARG A 8 -13.45 22.32 16.70
N TRP A 9 -12.21 22.71 16.38
CA TRP A 9 -11.48 22.25 15.21
C TRP A 9 -10.37 21.26 15.52
N LEU A 10 -9.91 21.22 16.78
CA LEU A 10 -8.81 20.37 17.22
C LEU A 10 -9.23 19.17 18.07
N VAL A 11 -8.47 18.08 17.91
CA VAL A 11 -8.47 16.92 18.81
C VAL A 11 -7.05 16.66 19.29
N VAL A 12 -6.88 16.33 20.57
CA VAL A 12 -5.58 15.97 21.15
C VAL A 12 -5.58 14.45 21.39
N PRO A 13 -4.72 13.68 20.68
CA PRO A 13 -4.56 12.25 20.91
C PRO A 13 -3.77 12.01 22.21
N ASP A 14 -4.48 12.03 23.35
CA ASP A 14 -3.90 11.82 24.67
C ASP A 14 -4.30 10.47 25.27
N GLU A 15 -3.46 9.94 26.17
CA GLU A 15 -3.65 8.63 26.81
C GLU A 15 -4.93 8.56 27.65
N ASN A 16 -5.37 9.71 28.18
CA ASN A 16 -6.58 9.85 28.99
C ASN A 16 -7.80 10.30 28.17
N ALA A 17 -7.64 10.52 26.86
CA ALA A 17 -8.72 10.92 25.98
C ALA A 17 -9.52 9.70 25.50
N ALA A 18 -10.83 9.88 25.30
CA ALA A 18 -11.65 8.88 24.65
C ALA A 18 -11.18 8.62 23.21
N GLU A 19 -11.42 7.41 22.70
CA GLU A 19 -11.08 7.03 21.33
C GLU A 19 -11.66 8.03 20.31
N PRO A 20 -10.82 8.71 19.53
CA PRO A 20 -11.31 9.63 18.51
C PRO A 20 -11.83 8.86 17.29
N SER A 21 -12.89 9.36 16.66
CA SER A 21 -13.36 8.81 15.39
C SER A 21 -12.26 8.88 14.33
N ARG A 22 -11.92 7.73 13.71
CA ARG A 22 -10.94 7.66 12.63
C ARG A 22 -11.33 8.51 11.42
N ASP A 23 -12.62 8.73 11.18
CA ASP A 23 -13.11 9.62 10.11
C ASP A 23 -12.86 11.09 10.43
N LEU A 24 -12.82 11.44 11.73
CA LEU A 24 -12.60 12.80 12.20
C LEU A 24 -11.11 13.18 12.22
N VAL A 25 -10.25 12.26 12.68
CA VAL A 25 -8.82 12.54 12.93
C VAL A 25 -7.88 11.91 11.89
N GLY A 26 -8.39 11.00 11.06
CA GLY A 26 -7.59 10.25 10.10
C GLY A 26 -6.81 9.09 10.73
N GLY A 27 -6.26 8.21 9.88
CA GLY A 27 -5.59 6.98 10.33
C GLY A 27 -4.31 7.23 11.15
N LYS A 28 -3.52 8.26 10.79
CA LYS A 28 -2.25 8.56 11.48
C LYS A 28 -2.47 9.03 12.91
N ALA A 29 -3.36 10.00 13.11
CA ALA A 29 -3.69 10.50 14.44
C ALA A 29 -4.36 9.45 15.33
N TRP A 30 -5.25 8.63 14.74
CA TRP A 30 -5.84 7.51 15.46
C TRP A 30 -4.77 6.52 15.95
N SER A 31 -3.77 6.24 15.10
CA SER A 31 -2.60 5.44 15.48
C SER A 31 -1.79 6.07 16.63
N LEU A 32 -1.54 7.39 16.59
CA LEU A 32 -0.86 8.09 17.69
C LEU A 32 -1.62 7.94 19.01
N TRP A 33 -2.94 8.15 19.00
CA TRP A 33 -3.79 7.95 20.17
C TRP A 33 -3.71 6.51 20.67
N ARG A 34 -3.82 5.53 19.77
CA ARG A 34 -3.77 4.11 20.10
C ARG A 34 -2.46 3.75 20.79
N MET A 35 -1.32 4.13 20.21
CA MET A 35 0.00 3.89 20.81
C MET A 35 0.13 4.53 22.19
N ARG A 36 -0.34 5.77 22.38
CA ARG A 36 -0.32 6.42 23.71
C ARG A 36 -1.26 5.74 24.70
N SER A 37 -2.43 5.26 24.27
CA SER A 37 -3.36 4.50 25.12
C SER A 37 -2.76 3.17 25.63
N LEU A 38 -1.75 2.66 24.92
CA LEU A 38 -0.99 1.47 25.30
C LEU A 38 0.22 1.76 26.20
N GLY A 39 0.46 3.04 26.53
CA GLY A 39 1.60 3.48 27.33
C GLY A 39 2.91 3.60 26.55
N LEU A 40 2.88 3.56 25.22
CA LEU A 40 4.07 3.66 24.38
C LEU A 40 4.55 5.11 24.27
N ARG A 41 5.87 5.31 24.18
CA ARG A 41 6.48 6.64 24.06
C ARG A 41 6.23 7.20 22.66
N VAL A 42 5.29 8.14 22.55
CA VAL A 42 4.93 8.83 21.30
C VAL A 42 5.13 10.32 21.49
N PRO A 43 5.77 11.04 20.54
CA PRO A 43 5.91 12.49 20.63
C PRO A 43 4.54 13.16 20.66
N PRO A 44 4.32 14.15 21.55
CA PRO A 44 3.00 14.75 21.73
C PRO A 44 2.55 15.46 20.45
N ALA A 45 1.25 15.42 20.20
CA ALA A 45 0.64 15.94 18.99
C ALA A 45 -0.74 16.55 19.26
N PHE A 46 -1.22 17.35 18.31
CA PHE A 46 -2.62 17.70 18.17
C PHE A 46 -3.04 17.57 16.70
N VAL A 47 -4.35 17.49 16.47
CA VAL A 47 -4.90 17.15 15.17
C VAL A 47 -5.93 18.18 14.78
N VAL A 48 -5.72 18.81 13.62
CA VAL A 48 -6.73 19.61 12.94
C VAL A 48 -7.66 18.65 12.20
N THR A 49 -8.95 18.65 12.56
CA THR A 49 -9.91 17.63 12.13
C THR A 49 -10.30 17.73 10.65
N THR A 50 -10.87 16.64 10.11
CA THR A 50 -11.49 16.64 8.77
C THR A 50 -12.64 17.64 8.65
N ALA A 51 -13.36 17.94 9.74
CA ALA A 51 -14.39 18.97 9.77
C ALA A 51 -13.82 20.39 9.52
N ALA A 52 -12.60 20.68 9.98
CA ALA A 52 -11.92 21.94 9.67
C ALA A 52 -11.51 22.02 8.19
N CYS A 53 -11.16 20.88 7.58
CA CYS A 53 -10.88 20.80 6.14
C CYS A 53 -12.14 21.06 5.30
N GLU A 54 -13.29 20.50 5.71
CA GLU A 54 -14.57 20.77 5.07
C GLU A 54 -14.92 22.27 5.13
N ALA A 55 -14.82 22.86 6.33
CA ALA A 55 -15.06 24.29 6.54
C ALA A 55 -14.08 25.16 5.72
N TYR A 56 -12.81 24.76 5.61
CA TYR A 56 -11.83 25.47 4.79
C TYR A 56 -12.28 25.64 3.34
N PHE A 57 -12.84 24.60 2.75
CA PHE A 57 -13.35 24.66 1.38
C PHE A 57 -14.70 25.38 1.27
N ALA A 58 -15.54 25.33 2.31
CA ALA A 58 -16.81 26.05 2.34
C ALA A 58 -16.59 27.58 2.43
N ASP A 59 -15.61 27.99 3.24
CA ASP A 59 -15.33 29.40 3.54
C ASP A 59 -14.33 30.04 2.55
N GLY A 60 -13.60 29.22 1.79
CA GLY A 60 -12.57 29.67 0.84
C GLY A 60 -11.24 30.07 1.50
N GLY A 61 -10.99 29.60 2.71
CA GLY A 61 -9.82 29.93 3.53
C GLY A 61 -9.90 29.27 4.90
N LEU A 62 -8.92 29.50 5.78
CA LEU A 62 -8.95 28.90 7.13
C LEU A 62 -10.22 29.34 7.89
N PRO A 63 -10.99 28.41 8.48
CA PRO A 63 -12.25 28.75 9.14
C PRO A 63 -12.03 29.61 10.40
N GLU A 64 -13.05 30.38 10.76
CA GLU A 64 -13.01 31.27 11.92
C GLU A 64 -12.67 30.49 13.22
N GLY A 65 -11.75 31.06 14.01
CA GLY A 65 -11.27 30.49 15.27
C GLY A 65 -10.20 29.40 15.13
N LEU A 66 -9.94 28.84 13.93
CA LEU A 66 -8.91 27.81 13.78
C LEU A 66 -7.50 28.36 14.10
N ALA A 67 -7.19 29.60 13.73
CA ALA A 67 -5.89 30.20 14.04
C ALA A 67 -5.63 30.28 15.56
N ASP A 68 -6.64 30.63 16.35
CA ASP A 68 -6.54 30.67 17.82
C ASP A 68 -6.44 29.27 18.44
N GLU A 69 -7.13 28.29 17.85
CA GLU A 69 -6.99 26.91 18.26
C GLU A 69 -5.61 26.34 17.93
N LEU A 70 -5.00 26.68 16.78
CA LEU A 70 -3.62 26.29 16.46
C LEU A 70 -2.63 26.82 17.51
N ILE A 71 -2.80 28.07 17.95
CA ILE A 71 -2.02 28.64 19.07
C ILE A 71 -2.23 27.83 20.35
N THR A 72 -3.47 27.45 20.63
CA THR A 72 -3.80 26.63 21.80
C THR A 72 -3.13 25.24 21.71
N GLY A 73 -3.16 24.60 20.54
CA GLY A 73 -2.50 23.32 20.27
C GLY A 73 -1.00 23.38 20.49
N ILE A 74 -0.32 24.37 19.93
CA ILE A 74 1.12 24.56 20.12
C ILE A 74 1.45 24.81 21.60
N ARG A 75 0.70 25.68 22.30
CA ARG A 75 0.91 25.94 23.74
C ARG A 75 0.76 24.70 24.61
N LEU A 76 -0.08 23.73 24.20
CA LEU A 76 -0.17 22.44 24.89
C LEU A 76 1.14 21.66 24.73
N LEU A 77 1.73 21.63 23.53
CA LEU A 77 3.03 20.99 23.28
C LEU A 77 4.16 21.69 24.05
N GLU A 78 4.20 23.04 24.02
CA GLU A 78 5.18 23.84 24.75
C GLU A 78 5.14 23.53 26.26
N LYS A 79 3.94 23.47 26.84
CA LYS A 79 3.74 23.15 28.26
C LYS A 79 4.21 21.74 28.61
N GLN A 80 3.96 20.76 27.75
CA GLN A 80 4.35 19.37 28.00
C GLN A 80 5.86 19.15 27.86
N LEU A 81 6.50 19.85 26.92
CA LEU A 81 7.91 19.63 26.58
C LEU A 81 8.87 20.63 27.24
N GLY A 82 8.37 21.74 27.78
CA GLY A 82 9.21 22.82 28.30
C GLY A 82 10.06 23.48 27.20
N ARG A 83 9.52 23.55 25.99
CA ARG A 83 10.12 24.16 24.79
C ARG A 83 9.20 25.27 24.28
N THR A 84 9.72 26.19 23.45
CA THR A 84 8.96 27.34 22.94
C THR A 84 8.99 27.37 21.42
N PHE A 85 7.82 27.48 20.77
CA PHE A 85 7.68 27.56 19.33
C PHE A 85 8.18 28.91 18.82
N GLY A 86 9.21 28.90 17.97
CA GLY A 86 9.97 30.12 17.63
C GLY A 86 10.87 30.65 18.76
N GLY A 87 11.15 29.84 19.79
CA GLY A 87 11.99 30.25 20.91
C GLY A 87 13.48 30.27 20.58
N THR A 88 14.22 31.15 21.28
CA THR A 88 15.67 31.38 21.05
C THR A 88 16.59 30.70 22.07
N GLU A 89 16.04 29.89 22.98
CA GLU A 89 16.82 29.11 23.96
C GLU A 89 16.57 27.61 23.84
N ARG A 90 15.30 27.16 23.98
CA ARG A 90 14.89 25.76 23.80
C ARG A 90 13.77 25.69 22.76
N PRO A 91 14.09 25.75 21.46
CA PRO A 91 13.09 25.81 20.42
C PRO A 91 12.24 24.54 20.37
N LEU A 92 10.94 24.72 20.11
CA LEU A 92 10.02 23.67 19.71
C LEU A 92 9.92 23.71 18.18
N LEU A 93 10.25 22.58 17.55
CA LEU A 93 9.93 22.32 16.15
C LEU A 93 8.83 21.27 16.08
N VAL A 94 8.01 21.34 15.03
CA VAL A 94 6.92 20.39 14.79
C VAL A 94 6.97 19.84 13.37
N SER A 95 6.48 18.61 13.21
CA SER A 95 6.12 18.08 11.89
C SER A 95 4.65 18.36 11.60
N VAL A 96 4.33 18.55 10.32
CA VAL A 96 2.96 18.68 9.81
C VAL A 96 2.70 17.55 8.81
N ARG A 97 1.78 16.66 9.16
CA ARG A 97 1.51 15.41 8.44
C ARG A 97 0.06 15.37 7.99
N SER A 98 -0.17 15.11 6.70
CA SER A 98 -1.51 14.82 6.17
C SER A 98 -2.01 13.45 6.68
N GLY A 99 -3.29 13.38 7.07
CA GLY A 99 -3.92 12.17 7.59
C GLY A 99 -5.37 12.06 7.18
N ALA A 100 -5.66 11.33 6.10
CA ALA A 100 -7.01 10.93 5.76
C ALA A 100 -7.41 9.64 6.50
N ALA A 101 -8.72 9.36 6.59
CA ALA A 101 -9.22 8.10 7.16
C ALA A 101 -8.75 6.88 6.35
N ILE A 102 -8.75 7.05 5.02
CA ILE A 102 -8.26 6.10 4.02
C ILE A 102 -6.95 6.63 3.45
N SER A 103 -5.91 5.80 3.44
CA SER A 103 -4.60 6.18 2.88
C SER A 103 -4.74 6.43 1.37
N MET A 104 -4.41 7.65 0.92
CA MET A 104 -4.48 8.03 -0.50
C MET A 104 -3.09 8.43 -1.01
N PRO A 105 -2.59 7.80 -2.09
CA PRO A 105 -1.51 8.35 -2.88
C PRO A 105 -1.94 9.72 -3.41
N GLY A 106 -1.10 10.71 -3.15
CA GLY A 106 -1.24 12.01 -3.76
C GLY A 106 -1.53 13.17 -2.83
N MET A 107 -1.76 12.87 -1.56
CA MET A 107 -1.75 13.83 -0.47
C MET A 107 -0.36 14.46 -0.33
N MET A 108 -0.31 15.65 0.28
CA MET A 108 0.94 16.35 0.60
C MET A 108 1.85 15.46 1.45
N ASP A 109 3.14 15.46 1.11
CA ASP A 109 4.19 14.81 1.89
C ASP A 109 4.38 15.49 3.26
N THR A 110 5.12 14.84 4.16
CA THR A 110 5.33 15.36 5.51
C THR A 110 6.27 16.56 5.48
N ILE A 111 5.88 17.66 6.14
CA ILE A 111 6.79 18.76 6.42
C ILE A 111 7.44 18.48 7.78
N LEU A 112 8.76 18.37 7.80
CA LEU A 112 9.56 18.26 9.03
C LEU A 112 10.06 19.64 9.44
N ASP A 113 10.47 19.77 10.70
CA ASP A 113 11.24 20.92 11.21
C ASP A 113 10.52 22.28 11.10
N LEU A 114 9.19 22.28 11.07
CA LEU A 114 8.39 23.51 11.01
C LEU A 114 8.56 24.32 12.29
N GLY A 115 8.75 25.62 12.11
CA GLY A 115 9.10 26.58 13.15
C GLY A 115 10.56 27.03 13.07
N CYS A 116 11.37 26.45 12.17
CA CYS A 116 12.75 26.85 11.97
C CYS A 116 12.85 28.20 11.24
N ASN A 117 13.81 29.02 11.67
CA ASN A 117 14.22 30.29 11.07
C ASN A 117 15.65 30.61 11.53
N ASP A 118 16.21 31.74 11.13
CA ASP A 118 17.60 32.12 11.46
C ASP A 118 17.87 32.16 12.99
N GLU A 119 16.90 32.63 13.78
CA GLU A 119 17.04 32.72 15.25
C GLU A 119 16.93 31.33 15.91
N VAL A 120 16.03 30.49 15.41
CA VAL A 120 15.85 29.11 15.87
C VAL A 120 17.03 28.22 15.48
N GLU A 121 17.62 28.42 14.30
CA GLU A 121 18.87 27.75 13.90
C GLU A 121 20.00 28.08 14.91
N ALA A 122 20.17 29.35 15.25
CA ALA A 122 21.17 29.76 16.22
C ALA A 122 20.93 29.15 17.61
N ALA A 123 19.66 29.06 18.03
CA ALA A 123 19.27 28.42 19.28
C ALA A 123 19.52 26.91 19.28
N LEU A 124 19.17 26.22 18.18
CA LEU A 124 19.44 24.80 17.99
C LEU A 124 20.93 24.51 18.05
N ALA A 125 21.75 25.30 17.35
CA ALA A 125 23.20 25.15 17.37
C ALA A 125 23.80 25.32 18.78
N ALA A 126 23.21 26.20 19.59
CA ALA A 126 23.62 26.40 20.98
C ALA A 126 23.14 25.25 21.90
N GLU A 127 21.92 24.74 21.70
CA GLU A 127 21.36 23.62 22.48
C GLU A 127 22.08 22.29 22.17
N SER A 128 22.31 21.99 20.89
CA SER A 128 22.94 20.74 20.45
C SER A 128 24.46 20.75 20.60
N GLY A 129 25.08 21.93 20.57
CA GLY A 129 26.54 22.05 20.42
C GLY A 129 27.05 21.68 19.02
N ASP A 130 26.14 21.47 18.06
CA ASP A 130 26.42 21.08 16.68
C ASP A 130 25.78 22.07 15.70
N ARG A 131 26.63 22.88 15.07
CA ARG A 131 26.21 23.89 14.10
C ARG A 131 25.81 23.28 12.76
N ASP A 132 26.42 22.17 12.38
CA ASP A 132 26.16 21.53 11.10
C ASP A 132 24.78 20.86 11.14
N PHE A 133 24.45 20.21 12.26
CA PHE A 133 23.09 19.72 12.52
C PHE A 133 22.04 20.83 12.40
N ALA A 134 22.23 21.96 13.10
CA ALA A 134 21.26 23.05 13.09
C ALA A 134 21.10 23.68 11.69
N ALA A 135 22.21 23.88 10.97
CA ALA A 135 22.19 24.38 9.60
C ALA A 135 21.49 23.39 8.64
N GLU A 136 21.70 22.08 8.82
CA GLU A 136 21.03 21.05 8.03
C GLU A 136 19.51 21.03 8.27
N VAL A 137 19.07 21.11 9.53
CA VAL A 137 17.65 21.22 9.92
C VAL A 137 17.00 22.40 9.19
N HIS A 138 17.64 23.57 9.20
CA HIS A 138 17.09 24.75 8.55
C HIS A 138 17.08 24.64 7.01
N ARG A 139 18.14 24.09 6.44
CA ARG A 139 18.25 23.86 4.99
C ARG A 139 17.15 22.92 4.50
N ARG A 140 16.99 21.76 5.16
CA ARG A 140 15.96 20.76 4.85
C ARG A 140 14.56 21.33 5.03
N PHE A 141 14.28 22.00 6.14
CA PHE A 141 13.00 22.70 6.37
C PHE A 141 12.67 23.66 5.22
N THR A 142 13.62 24.52 4.85
CA THR A 142 13.42 25.52 3.79
C THR A 142 13.12 24.84 2.44
N GLY A 143 13.82 23.73 2.15
CA GLY A 143 13.57 22.92 0.96
C GLY A 143 12.18 22.31 0.93
N PHE A 144 11.77 21.60 1.99
CA PHE A 144 10.42 21.02 2.08
C PHE A 144 9.33 22.06 2.03
N TYR A 145 9.48 23.15 2.77
CA TYR A 145 8.48 24.20 2.81
C TYR A 145 8.35 24.87 1.42
N GLY A 146 9.48 25.17 0.77
CA GLY A 146 9.51 25.72 -0.58
C GLY A 146 8.80 24.83 -1.59
N ARG A 147 9.10 23.53 -1.58
CA ARG A 147 8.51 22.57 -2.52
C ARG A 147 7.03 22.31 -2.23
N LEU A 148 6.71 21.97 -0.98
CA LEU A 148 5.40 21.44 -0.62
C LEU A 148 4.37 22.56 -0.38
N VAL A 149 4.76 23.64 0.32
CA VAL A 149 3.85 24.73 0.69
C VAL A 149 3.82 25.83 -0.38
N LEU A 150 4.98 26.28 -0.84
CA LEU A 150 5.08 27.36 -1.84
C LEU A 150 4.95 26.86 -3.29
N GLY A 151 5.12 25.55 -3.52
CA GLY A 151 4.99 24.95 -4.85
C GLY A 151 6.20 25.16 -5.76
N CYS A 152 7.39 25.40 -5.19
CA CYS A 152 8.64 25.50 -5.93
C CYS A 152 8.90 24.21 -6.73
N THR A 153 9.26 24.38 -8.00
CA THR A 153 9.50 23.29 -8.96
C THR A 153 10.98 22.98 -9.18
N GLU A 154 11.87 23.82 -8.69
CA GLU A 154 13.32 23.61 -8.70
C GLU A 154 13.74 22.45 -7.78
N GLU A 155 14.88 21.85 -8.10
CA GLU A 155 15.49 20.82 -7.26
C GLU A 155 16.21 21.48 -6.06
N LEU A 156 15.61 21.40 -4.88
CA LEU A 156 16.10 22.10 -3.68
C LEU A 156 16.97 21.22 -2.75
N GLU A 157 16.82 19.91 -2.84
CA GLU A 157 17.38 18.94 -1.87
C GLU A 157 18.92 18.88 -1.89
N ASP A 158 19.53 19.15 -3.04
CA ASP A 158 20.98 19.03 -3.25
C ASP A 158 21.72 20.37 -3.14
N LEU A 159 21.02 21.46 -2.79
CA LEU A 159 21.63 22.77 -2.62
C LEU A 159 22.46 22.83 -1.32
N PRO A 160 23.61 23.53 -1.32
CA PRO A 160 24.61 23.38 -0.25
C PRO A 160 24.21 24.03 1.07
N ASP A 161 23.37 25.06 1.06
CA ASP A 161 23.01 25.84 2.25
C ASP A 161 21.63 26.49 2.13
N THR A 162 21.10 26.95 3.27
CA THR A 162 19.78 27.61 3.35
C THR A 162 19.67 28.84 2.44
N ALA A 163 20.75 29.60 2.28
CA ALA A 163 20.75 30.81 1.44
C ALA A 163 20.54 30.45 -0.04
N SER A 164 21.19 29.39 -0.51
CA SER A 164 21.06 28.85 -1.86
C SER A 164 19.64 28.33 -2.11
N VAL A 165 19.06 27.61 -1.13
CA VAL A 165 17.67 27.14 -1.19
C VAL A 165 16.68 28.32 -1.29
N ARG A 166 16.82 29.34 -0.43
CA ARG A 166 15.98 30.55 -0.48
C ARG A 166 16.10 31.30 -1.81
N ALA A 167 17.31 31.38 -2.38
CA ALA A 167 17.54 32.02 -3.66
C ALA A 167 16.86 31.27 -4.81
N ALA A 168 16.92 29.93 -4.81
CA ALA A 168 16.23 29.11 -5.80
C ALA A 168 14.70 29.28 -5.72
N ILE A 169 14.13 29.22 -4.51
CA ILE A 169 12.68 29.45 -4.29
C ILE A 169 12.27 30.84 -4.77
N SER A 170 13.02 31.88 -4.39
CA SER A 170 12.72 33.26 -4.79
C SER A 170 12.84 33.47 -6.29
N SER A 171 13.72 32.73 -6.98
CA SER A 171 13.87 32.82 -8.43
C SER A 171 12.72 32.17 -9.19
N ASP A 172 12.17 31.06 -8.68
CA ASP A 172 11.07 30.31 -9.33
C ASP A 172 9.70 30.94 -9.03
N ILE A 173 9.41 31.19 -7.75
CA ILE A 173 8.06 31.56 -7.28
C ILE A 173 7.92 33.07 -7.01
N GLY A 174 9.03 33.79 -6.81
CA GLY A 174 9.00 35.20 -6.42
C GLY A 174 8.59 35.45 -4.96
N ASP A 175 8.63 34.40 -4.13
CA ASP A 175 8.28 34.42 -2.71
C ASP A 175 9.39 33.76 -1.85
N THR A 176 9.27 33.81 -0.53
CA THR A 176 10.23 33.19 0.39
C THR A 176 9.55 32.48 1.56
N VAL A 177 10.29 31.62 2.24
CA VAL A 177 9.78 30.95 3.45
C VAL A 177 9.55 31.99 4.55
N PRO A 178 8.34 32.10 5.13
CA PRO A 178 8.07 33.09 6.17
C PRO A 178 8.99 32.93 7.38
N ALA A 179 9.48 34.04 7.93
CA ALA A 179 10.30 34.01 9.15
C ALA A 179 9.45 33.77 10.42
N ASP A 180 8.17 34.15 10.40
CA ASP A 180 7.22 33.92 11.49
C ASP A 180 6.77 32.45 11.53
N PRO A 181 7.12 31.68 12.60
CA PRO A 181 6.69 30.29 12.76
C PRO A 181 5.17 30.11 12.72
N TRP A 182 4.41 31.10 13.15
CA TRP A 182 2.94 31.01 13.14
C TRP A 182 2.36 31.16 11.74
N GLU A 183 2.99 31.96 10.88
CA GLU A 183 2.65 32.04 9.46
C GLU A 183 2.99 30.73 8.75
N GLN A 184 4.18 30.17 9.03
CA GLN A 184 4.58 28.85 8.53
C GLN A 184 3.51 27.79 8.85
N LEU A 185 3.08 27.72 10.11
CA LEU A 185 2.09 26.72 10.54
C LEU A 185 0.73 26.89 9.86
N ARG A 186 0.22 28.12 9.77
CA ARG A 186 -1.08 28.41 9.12
C ARG A 186 -1.04 28.03 7.63
N ALA A 187 0.02 28.41 6.93
CA ALA A 187 0.19 28.10 5.52
C ALA A 187 0.38 26.60 5.27
N ALA A 188 1.15 25.90 6.12
CA ALA A 188 1.29 24.45 6.05
C ALA A 188 -0.06 23.71 6.23
N VAL A 189 -0.87 24.11 7.21
CA VAL A 189 -2.23 23.54 7.41
C VAL A 189 -3.12 23.77 6.17
N ALA A 190 -3.11 25.00 5.62
CA ALA A 190 -3.87 25.33 4.42
C ALA A 190 -3.40 24.51 3.20
N ALA A 191 -2.08 24.33 3.03
CA ALA A 191 -1.50 23.53 1.95
C ALA A 191 -1.90 22.06 2.06
N VAL A 192 -1.91 21.48 3.27
CA VAL A 192 -2.40 20.11 3.49
C VAL A 192 -3.87 19.99 3.09
N PHE A 193 -4.73 20.92 3.51
CA PHE A 193 -6.13 20.93 3.09
C PHE A 193 -6.27 21.02 1.57
N ALA A 194 -5.59 21.96 0.92
CA ALA A 194 -5.61 22.13 -0.53
C ALA A 194 -5.16 20.85 -1.27
N SER A 195 -4.17 20.13 -0.76
CA SER A 195 -3.67 18.89 -1.36
C SER A 195 -4.73 17.78 -1.49
N SER A 196 -5.72 17.77 -0.59
CA SER A 196 -6.82 16.78 -0.60
C SER A 196 -7.73 16.87 -1.84
N ARG A 197 -7.76 18.05 -2.49
CA ARG A 197 -8.49 18.29 -3.76
C ARG A 197 -7.54 18.51 -4.95
N SER A 198 -6.29 18.06 -4.84
CA SER A 198 -5.37 18.06 -5.97
C SER A 198 -5.90 17.16 -7.11
N ARG A 199 -5.49 17.44 -8.36
CA ARG A 199 -5.86 16.60 -9.52
C ARG A 199 -5.54 15.12 -9.29
N ARG A 200 -4.40 14.84 -8.64
CA ARG A 200 -3.93 13.49 -8.31
C ARG A 200 -4.85 12.82 -7.30
N ALA A 201 -5.20 13.52 -6.21
CA ALA A 201 -6.11 12.99 -5.18
C ALA A 201 -7.52 12.71 -5.73
N LEU A 202 -8.09 13.64 -6.53
CA LEU A 202 -9.42 13.47 -7.14
C LEU A 202 -9.45 12.30 -8.14
N ALA A 203 -8.40 12.15 -8.96
CA ALA A 203 -8.30 11.03 -9.89
C ALA A 203 -8.24 9.68 -9.16
N TYR A 204 -7.47 9.60 -8.06
CA TYR A 204 -7.42 8.41 -7.21
C TYR A 204 -8.79 8.07 -6.62
N ARG A 205 -9.48 9.05 -6.04
CA ARG A 205 -10.81 8.84 -5.44
C ARG A 205 -11.82 8.29 -6.44
N LYS A 206 -11.90 8.91 -7.62
CA LYS A 206 -12.77 8.46 -8.71
C LYS A 206 -12.46 7.02 -9.14
N HIS A 207 -11.19 6.63 -9.18
CA HIS A 207 -10.78 5.28 -9.57
C HIS A 207 -11.20 4.22 -8.55
N TYR A 208 -11.12 4.53 -7.26
CA TYR A 208 -11.45 3.59 -6.16
C TYR A 208 -12.87 3.78 -5.58
N GLY A 209 -13.71 4.61 -6.19
CA GLY A 209 -15.07 4.86 -5.70
C GLY A 209 -15.14 5.56 -4.33
N ILE A 210 -14.11 6.34 -3.99
CA ILE A 210 -14.03 7.06 -2.71
C ILE A 210 -14.78 8.40 -2.84
N PRO A 211 -15.66 8.77 -1.87
CA PRO A 211 -16.37 10.05 -1.89
C PRO A 211 -15.46 11.29 -2.01
N ASP A 212 -15.88 12.26 -2.82
CA ASP A 212 -15.13 13.51 -3.07
C ASP A 212 -15.16 14.48 -1.89
N ASP A 213 -16.11 14.32 -0.98
CA ASP A 213 -16.29 15.14 0.23
C ASP A 213 -15.44 14.68 1.43
N LEU A 214 -14.76 13.54 1.33
CA LEU A 214 -13.82 13.10 2.36
C LEU A 214 -12.70 14.14 2.54
N GLY A 215 -12.69 14.82 3.69
CA GLY A 215 -11.63 15.74 4.06
C GLY A 215 -10.31 15.02 4.41
N THR A 216 -9.27 15.80 4.68
CA THR A 216 -8.05 15.31 5.34
C THR A 216 -7.90 15.98 6.69
N ALA A 217 -7.45 15.23 7.70
CA ALA A 217 -6.95 15.83 8.93
C ALA A 217 -5.50 16.27 8.74
N VAL A 218 -5.04 17.14 9.63
CA VAL A 218 -3.65 17.60 9.74
C VAL A 218 -3.14 17.24 11.12
N THR A 219 -2.15 16.35 11.19
CA THR A 219 -1.48 16.00 12.45
C THR A 219 -0.27 16.92 12.63
N VAL A 220 -0.26 17.69 13.72
CA VAL A 220 0.88 18.52 14.13
C VAL A 220 1.53 17.86 15.33
N GLN A 221 2.76 17.39 15.17
CA GLN A 221 3.45 16.56 16.15
C GLN A 221 4.82 17.14 16.47
N ALA A 222 5.20 17.14 17.75
CA ALA A 222 6.53 17.60 18.16
C ALA A 222 7.64 16.79 17.46
N MET A 223 8.69 17.49 17.02
CA MET A 223 9.84 16.86 16.38
C MET A 223 10.63 16.01 17.36
N VAL A 224 11.13 14.89 16.84
CA VAL A 224 12.19 14.06 17.42
C VAL A 224 13.21 13.83 16.31
N PHE A 225 14.49 13.95 16.65
CA PHE A 225 15.59 13.99 15.70
C PHE A 225 16.38 12.68 15.74
N GLY A 226 16.26 11.89 14.67
CA GLY A 226 17.15 10.74 14.45
C GLY A 226 18.55 11.14 13.96
N ASN A 227 18.76 12.43 13.65
CA ASN A 227 19.99 12.99 13.12
C ASN A 227 20.74 13.92 14.11
N LEU A 228 20.34 13.95 15.38
CA LEU A 228 20.89 14.88 16.38
C LEU A 228 22.35 14.57 16.77
N ASP A 229 22.62 13.32 17.12
CA ASP A 229 23.94 12.88 17.61
C ASP A 229 24.22 11.45 17.17
N ASP A 230 25.38 10.93 17.59
CA ASP A 230 25.73 9.54 17.27
C ASP A 230 24.68 8.59 17.86
N ASP A 231 24.06 8.89 18.99
CA ASP A 231 23.13 8.03 19.74
C ASP A 231 21.68 8.18 19.23
N SER A 232 21.54 8.80 18.06
CA SER A 232 20.27 9.04 17.38
C SER A 232 20.19 8.27 16.06
N GLY A 233 18.96 7.91 15.68
CA GLY A 233 18.65 7.28 14.40
C GLY A 233 17.17 7.10 14.19
N THR A 234 16.78 6.59 13.03
CA THR A 234 15.38 6.38 12.66
C THR A 234 15.23 5.07 11.91
N GLY A 235 14.04 4.50 11.92
CA GLY A 235 13.82 3.21 11.28
C GLY A 235 12.36 2.85 11.09
N VAL A 236 12.18 1.74 10.38
CA VAL A 236 10.90 1.10 10.13
C VAL A 236 11.01 -0.35 10.57
N LEU A 237 10.01 -0.82 11.32
CA LEU A 237 9.89 -2.19 11.79
C LEU A 237 8.54 -2.76 11.37
N PHE A 238 8.57 -3.96 10.83
CA PHE A 238 7.42 -4.82 10.65
C PHE A 238 7.42 -5.86 11.76
N THR A 239 6.30 -6.02 12.48
CA THR A 239 6.20 -6.97 13.61
C THR A 239 6.33 -8.43 13.19
N ARG A 240 6.08 -8.70 11.91
CA ARG A 240 6.29 -9.97 11.21
C ARG A 240 6.88 -9.68 9.85
N ASN A 241 7.58 -10.63 9.25
CA ASN A 241 8.19 -10.44 7.94
C ASN A 241 7.13 -10.20 6.85
N PRO A 242 7.14 -9.04 6.17
CA PRO A 242 6.11 -8.68 5.19
C PRO A 242 6.24 -9.44 3.85
N VAL A 243 7.32 -10.20 3.67
CA VAL A 243 7.65 -10.94 2.44
C VAL A 243 7.24 -12.40 2.53
N ASP A 244 7.66 -13.12 3.56
CA ASP A 244 7.36 -14.55 3.73
C ASP A 244 6.30 -14.83 4.81
N GLY A 245 6.02 -13.85 5.69
CA GLY A 245 5.06 -13.95 6.78
C GLY A 245 5.57 -14.64 8.03
N SER A 246 6.87 -14.93 8.13
CA SER A 246 7.48 -15.45 9.36
C SER A 246 7.29 -14.48 10.53
N ARG A 247 7.20 -15.03 11.75
CA ARG A 247 6.99 -14.27 12.99
C ARG A 247 8.16 -13.37 13.38
N GLU A 248 9.33 -13.53 12.78
CA GLU A 248 10.50 -12.73 13.10
C GLU A 248 10.25 -11.26 12.69
N PRO A 249 10.49 -10.30 13.59
CA PRO A 249 10.42 -8.89 13.25
C PRO A 249 11.41 -8.56 12.13
N TYR A 250 10.95 -7.83 11.12
CA TYR A 250 11.75 -7.44 9.97
C TYR A 250 11.84 -5.93 9.92
N GLY A 251 13.00 -5.35 9.70
CA GLY A 251 13.08 -3.90 9.61
C GLY A 251 14.46 -3.36 9.30
N GLU A 252 14.49 -2.05 9.19
CA GLU A 252 15.64 -1.27 8.79
C GLU A 252 15.83 -0.08 9.74
N TYR A 253 17.09 0.29 9.94
CA TYR A 253 17.53 1.35 10.83
C TYR A 253 18.63 2.17 10.17
N LEU A 254 18.56 3.49 10.34
CA LEU A 254 19.55 4.44 9.87
C LEU A 254 19.99 5.35 11.01
N GLN A 255 21.26 5.24 11.38
CA GLN A 255 21.91 6.13 12.34
C GLN A 255 22.10 7.52 11.72
N ARG A 256 21.97 8.58 12.53
CA ARG A 256 22.10 9.98 12.09
C ARG A 256 21.22 10.34 10.88
N GLY A 257 20.03 9.74 10.78
CA GLY A 257 19.11 9.96 9.67
C GLY A 257 17.74 10.45 10.13
N GLN A 258 16.97 11.01 9.20
CA GLN A 258 15.54 11.29 9.35
C GLN A 258 14.70 10.28 8.55
N GLY A 259 13.40 10.19 8.85
CA GLY A 259 12.52 9.19 8.22
C GLY A 259 12.48 9.27 6.70
N GLU A 260 12.72 10.45 6.12
CA GLU A 260 12.88 10.63 4.69
C GLU A 260 14.10 9.88 4.13
N ASP A 261 15.24 9.90 4.83
CA ASP A 261 16.48 9.29 4.33
C ASP A 261 16.31 7.77 4.15
N VAL A 262 15.51 7.13 5.03
CA VAL A 262 15.15 5.70 4.95
C VAL A 262 14.29 5.40 3.71
N VAL A 263 13.39 6.30 3.33
CA VAL A 263 12.46 6.10 2.21
C VAL A 263 13.03 6.55 0.86
N SER A 264 13.97 7.50 0.87
CA SER A 264 14.52 8.15 -0.33
C SER A 264 15.34 7.21 -1.23
N GLY A 265 15.85 6.11 -0.69
CA GLY A 265 16.78 5.20 -1.39
C GLY A 265 18.17 5.80 -1.66
N ARG A 266 18.47 7.01 -1.18
CA ARG A 266 19.79 7.66 -1.32
C ARG A 266 20.85 7.04 -0.42
N VAL A 267 20.42 6.59 0.76
CA VAL A 267 21.25 5.92 1.75
C VAL A 267 20.74 4.51 1.89
N THR A 268 21.63 3.53 1.96
CA THR A 268 21.26 2.14 2.25
C THR A 268 21.03 2.00 3.76
N PRO A 269 19.80 1.76 4.21
CA PRO A 269 19.53 1.48 5.62
C PRO A 269 20.21 0.18 6.05
N LYS A 270 20.42 0.04 7.35
CA LYS A 270 21.01 -1.14 7.95
C LYS A 270 19.94 -2.05 8.57
N PRO A 271 20.18 -3.36 8.73
CA PRO A 271 19.25 -4.22 9.47
C PRO A 271 19.12 -3.79 10.93
N LEU A 272 18.00 -4.17 11.58
CA LEU A 272 17.76 -3.87 13.01
C LEU A 272 18.84 -4.41 13.96
N THR A 273 19.61 -5.42 13.54
CA THR A 273 20.75 -5.94 14.31
C THR A 273 21.81 -4.86 14.60
N ASP A 274 21.98 -3.86 13.72
CA ASP A 274 22.87 -2.72 14.00
C ASP A 274 22.37 -1.87 15.19
N LEU A 275 21.04 -1.77 15.38
CA LEU A 275 20.47 -1.11 16.55
C LEU A 275 20.70 -1.95 17.81
N GLU A 276 20.55 -3.27 17.72
CA GLU A 276 20.80 -4.20 18.83
C GLU A 276 22.24 -4.14 19.33
N GLU A 277 23.22 -4.21 18.41
CA GLU A 277 24.64 -4.20 18.76
C GLU A 277 25.05 -2.91 19.47
N ARG A 278 24.41 -1.79 19.11
CA ARG A 278 24.76 -0.46 19.62
C ARG A 278 23.96 -0.05 20.86
N TRP A 279 22.65 -0.32 20.86
CA TRP A 279 21.71 0.05 21.90
C TRP A 279 20.78 -1.12 22.25
N PRO A 280 21.29 -2.16 22.93
CA PRO A 280 20.52 -3.38 23.19
C PRO A 280 19.25 -3.11 24.02
N ALA A 281 19.28 -2.12 24.92
CA ALA A 281 18.12 -1.73 25.72
C ALA A 281 17.02 -1.06 24.86
N VAL A 282 17.40 -0.21 23.91
CA VAL A 282 16.47 0.46 22.99
C VAL A 282 15.88 -0.55 21.99
N HIS A 283 16.71 -1.46 21.50
CA HIS A 283 16.25 -2.57 20.66
C HIS A 283 15.23 -3.45 21.39
N ALA A 284 15.51 -3.83 22.65
CA ALA A 284 14.55 -4.58 23.46
C ALA A 284 13.24 -3.81 23.69
N GLU A 285 13.31 -2.51 24.02
CA GLU A 285 12.13 -1.64 24.16
C GLU A 285 11.30 -1.58 22.86
N LEU A 286 11.97 -1.53 21.70
CA LEU A 286 11.32 -1.53 20.39
C LEU A 286 10.62 -2.87 20.10
N LEU A 287 11.25 -3.99 20.41
CA LEU A 287 10.66 -5.32 20.22
C LEU A 287 9.47 -5.55 21.16
N ASP A 288 9.55 -5.09 22.40
CA ASP A 288 8.42 -5.16 23.35
C ASP A 288 7.23 -4.32 22.86
N ALA A 289 7.49 -3.12 22.35
CA ALA A 289 6.47 -2.28 21.73
C ALA A 289 5.86 -2.92 20.48
N ALA A 290 6.69 -3.53 19.62
CA ALA A 290 6.28 -4.24 18.42
C ALA A 290 5.32 -5.40 18.75
N GLU A 291 5.66 -6.22 19.75
CA GLU A 291 4.83 -7.34 20.21
C GLU A 291 3.49 -6.84 20.80
N GLN A 292 3.49 -5.72 21.53
CA GLN A 292 2.26 -5.12 22.03
C GLN A 292 1.37 -4.63 20.88
N LEU A 293 1.97 -3.98 19.87
CA LEU A 293 1.25 -3.48 18.70
C LEU A 293 0.70 -4.59 17.80
N ASP A 294 1.44 -5.69 17.61
CA ASP A 294 0.97 -6.88 16.87
C ASP A 294 -0.28 -7.49 17.53
N ARG A 295 -0.19 -7.74 18.84
CA ARG A 295 -1.28 -8.33 19.63
C ARG A 295 -2.52 -7.46 19.66
N GLU A 296 -2.35 -6.17 19.96
CA GLU A 296 -3.44 -5.20 20.05
C GLU A 296 -4.04 -4.84 18.69
N GLY A 297 -3.22 -4.91 17.63
CA GLY A 297 -3.65 -4.74 16.25
C GLY A 297 -4.38 -5.97 15.69
N ARG A 298 -4.23 -7.14 16.36
CA ARG A 298 -4.70 -8.45 15.88
C ARG A 298 -4.30 -8.69 14.42
N ASP A 299 -3.09 -8.23 14.06
CA ASP A 299 -2.51 -8.28 12.73
C ASP A 299 -1.06 -7.78 12.74
N ALA A 300 -0.27 -8.15 11.73
CA ALA A 300 1.07 -7.61 11.54
C ALA A 300 1.05 -6.07 11.37
N GLN A 301 1.92 -5.36 12.07
CA GLN A 301 2.03 -3.90 12.04
C GLN A 301 3.32 -3.45 11.35
N ASP A 302 3.23 -2.34 10.63
CA ASP A 302 4.30 -1.50 10.10
C ASP A 302 4.44 -0.29 11.04
N VAL A 303 5.60 -0.17 11.68
CA VAL A 303 5.91 0.75 12.78
C VAL A 303 7.06 1.66 12.36
N GLU A 304 6.83 2.97 12.39
CA GLU A 304 7.86 3.99 12.21
C GLU A 304 8.37 4.43 13.59
N PHE A 305 9.68 4.47 13.78
CA PHE A 305 10.29 4.87 15.05
C PHE A 305 11.51 5.78 14.87
N THR A 306 11.84 6.53 15.91
CA THR A 306 13.05 7.33 16.00
C THR A 306 13.67 7.17 17.38
N VAL A 307 14.98 7.03 17.42
CA VAL A 307 15.79 7.09 18.62
C VAL A 307 16.46 8.45 18.65
N GLN A 308 16.27 9.22 19.73
CA GLN A 308 16.96 10.49 19.92
C GLN A 308 17.76 10.42 21.21
N SER A 309 19.08 10.54 21.09
CA SER A 309 20.02 10.48 22.22
C SER A 309 19.77 9.27 23.15
N GLY A 310 19.54 8.09 22.56
CA GLY A 310 19.26 6.85 23.29
C GLY A 310 17.83 6.65 23.81
N GLU A 311 16.88 7.54 23.50
CA GLU A 311 15.47 7.38 23.86
C GLU A 311 14.61 6.98 22.65
N LEU A 312 13.83 5.90 22.77
CA LEU A 312 12.93 5.42 21.71
C LEU A 312 11.63 6.25 21.65
N PHE A 313 11.22 6.64 20.46
CA PHE A 313 9.93 7.25 20.16
C PHE A 313 9.25 6.53 19.00
N LEU A 314 7.97 6.20 19.16
CA LEU A 314 7.14 5.64 18.09
C LEU A 314 6.37 6.76 17.39
N LEU A 315 6.47 6.81 16.07
CA LEU A 315 5.94 7.88 15.24
C LEU A 315 4.66 7.49 14.49
N GLN A 316 4.49 6.19 14.22
CA GLN A 316 3.31 5.66 13.56
C GLN A 316 3.25 4.15 13.72
N SER A 317 2.04 3.59 13.77
CA SER A 317 1.79 2.16 13.60
C SER A 317 0.56 1.95 12.72
N ARG A 318 0.65 1.07 11.73
CA ARG A 318 -0.46 0.75 10.84
C ARG A 318 -0.41 -0.72 10.41
N PRO A 319 -1.52 -1.30 9.90
CA PRO A 319 -1.48 -2.64 9.33
C PRO A 319 -0.41 -2.74 8.24
N ALA A 320 0.43 -3.76 8.33
CA ALA A 320 1.54 -3.97 7.41
C ALA A 320 1.03 -4.31 6.00
N LYS A 321 1.53 -3.58 5.00
CA LYS A 321 1.48 -4.02 3.61
C LYS A 321 2.40 -5.23 3.46
N ARG A 322 1.95 -6.23 2.70
CA ARG A 322 2.60 -7.54 2.66
C ARG A 322 2.29 -8.28 1.35
N THR A 323 3.11 -9.28 1.04
CA THR A 323 2.89 -10.18 -0.11
C THR A 323 1.68 -11.10 0.15
N ALA A 324 1.22 -11.79 -0.90
CA ALA A 324 0.20 -12.83 -0.74
C ALA A 324 0.66 -13.97 0.18
N ARG A 325 1.94 -14.38 0.07
CA ARG A 325 2.55 -15.43 0.91
C ARG A 325 2.51 -15.04 2.38
N ALA A 326 2.94 -13.82 2.68
CA ALA A 326 2.93 -13.29 4.01
C ALA A 326 1.52 -13.17 4.58
N ALA A 327 0.54 -12.73 3.77
CA ALA A 327 -0.86 -12.66 4.20
C ALA A 327 -1.42 -14.02 4.63
N VAL A 328 -1.17 -15.08 3.84
CA VAL A 328 -1.57 -16.46 4.16
C VAL A 328 -0.90 -16.93 5.46
N ARG A 329 0.43 -16.83 5.54
CA ARG A 329 1.18 -17.32 6.69
C ARG A 329 0.78 -16.62 7.98
N ILE A 330 0.70 -15.28 7.96
CA ILE A 330 0.31 -14.48 9.13
C ILE A 330 -1.12 -14.81 9.58
N ALA A 331 -2.07 -14.98 8.64
CA ALA A 331 -3.44 -15.31 9.00
C ALA A 331 -3.55 -16.68 9.69
N VAL A 332 -2.80 -17.67 9.22
CA VAL A 332 -2.75 -19.01 9.83
C VAL A 332 -2.06 -18.97 11.19
N GLU A 333 -0.91 -18.30 11.29
CA GLU A 333 -0.15 -18.21 12.53
C GLU A 333 -0.89 -17.44 13.63
N LEU A 334 -1.64 -16.39 13.29
CA LEU A 334 -2.49 -15.67 14.24
C LEU A 334 -3.62 -16.55 14.82
N VAL A 335 -4.07 -17.59 14.10
CA VAL A 335 -5.00 -18.59 14.63
C VAL A 335 -4.27 -19.54 15.58
N ASP A 336 -3.05 -19.96 15.23
CA ASP A 336 -2.21 -20.82 16.10
C ASP A 336 -1.87 -20.13 17.43
N GLU A 337 -1.67 -18.82 17.40
CA GLU A 337 -1.44 -17.98 18.57
C GLU A 337 -2.74 -17.69 19.37
N GLY A 338 -3.91 -18.10 18.88
CA GLY A 338 -5.20 -17.82 19.50
C GLY A 338 -5.62 -16.36 19.43
N VAL A 339 -5.00 -15.57 18.55
CA VAL A 339 -5.35 -14.16 18.32
C VAL A 339 -6.60 -14.08 17.46
N LEU A 340 -6.68 -14.86 16.38
CA LEU A 340 -7.82 -14.91 15.47
C LEU A 340 -8.58 -16.23 15.57
N GLU A 341 -9.88 -16.16 15.36
CA GLU A 341 -10.68 -17.35 15.04
C GLU A 341 -10.53 -17.71 13.55
N PRO A 342 -10.71 -18.98 13.13
CA PRO A 342 -10.59 -19.38 11.73
C PRO A 342 -11.43 -18.55 10.76
N GLY A 343 -12.65 -18.17 11.16
CA GLY A 343 -13.53 -17.31 10.37
C GLY A 343 -12.96 -15.90 10.15
N GLU A 344 -12.27 -15.34 11.15
CA GLU A 344 -11.60 -14.04 11.02
C GLU A 344 -10.36 -14.15 10.12
N ALA A 345 -9.58 -15.23 10.24
CA ALA A 345 -8.42 -15.47 9.36
C ALA A 345 -8.82 -15.51 7.87
N LEU A 346 -9.95 -16.16 7.55
CA LEU A 346 -10.52 -16.17 6.19
C LEU A 346 -10.93 -14.78 5.68
N SER A 347 -11.12 -13.78 6.56
CA SER A 347 -11.34 -12.39 6.14
C SER A 347 -10.05 -11.61 5.88
N ARG A 348 -8.89 -12.14 6.28
CA ARG A 348 -7.59 -11.48 6.13
C ARG A 348 -6.89 -11.83 4.81
N VAL A 349 -7.35 -12.87 4.12
CA VAL A 349 -6.79 -13.34 2.87
C VAL A 349 -7.84 -13.26 1.76
N THR A 350 -7.50 -12.63 0.64
CA THR A 350 -8.40 -12.48 -0.49
C THR A 350 -8.22 -13.62 -1.51
N ALA A 351 -9.28 -13.93 -2.27
CA ALA A 351 -9.20 -14.89 -3.37
C ALA A 351 -8.09 -14.52 -4.38
N GLU A 352 -7.86 -13.23 -4.61
CA GLU A 352 -6.85 -12.75 -5.56
C GLU A 352 -5.42 -12.97 -5.05
N GLN A 353 -5.19 -12.82 -3.75
CA GLN A 353 -3.91 -13.20 -3.14
C GLN A 353 -3.64 -14.69 -3.31
N ILE A 354 -4.64 -15.56 -3.13
CA ILE A 354 -4.47 -16.99 -3.37
C ILE A 354 -4.18 -17.27 -4.84
N ARG A 355 -4.92 -16.67 -5.78
CA ARG A 355 -4.60 -16.82 -7.22
C ARG A 355 -3.17 -16.40 -7.51
N THR A 356 -2.72 -15.29 -6.94
CA THR A 356 -1.33 -14.82 -7.10
C THR A 356 -0.32 -15.87 -6.66
N LEU A 357 -0.55 -16.57 -5.54
CA LEU A 357 0.33 -17.65 -5.07
C LEU A 357 0.32 -18.90 -5.94
N LEU A 358 -0.83 -19.22 -6.52
CA LEU A 358 -1.00 -20.41 -7.36
C LEU A 358 -0.49 -20.19 -8.79
N ARG A 359 -0.26 -18.92 -9.21
CA ARG A 359 0.33 -18.61 -10.52
C ARG A 359 1.76 -19.16 -10.57
N PRO A 360 2.17 -19.82 -11.67
CA PRO A 360 3.56 -20.15 -11.90
C PRO A 360 4.43 -18.89 -11.94
N GLU A 361 5.62 -18.96 -11.35
CA GLU A 361 6.68 -17.96 -11.45
C GLU A 361 7.93 -18.57 -12.09
N ILE A 362 8.75 -17.76 -12.76
CA ILE A 362 10.06 -18.20 -13.23
C ILE A 362 10.93 -18.48 -12.00
N ALA A 363 11.57 -19.64 -11.97
CA ALA A 363 12.42 -20.03 -10.85
C ALA A 363 13.53 -18.98 -10.61
N PRO A 364 13.89 -18.68 -9.35
CA PRO A 364 14.92 -17.70 -9.02
C PRO A 364 16.23 -17.94 -9.79
N GLY A 365 16.78 -16.89 -10.39
CA GLY A 365 18.02 -16.93 -11.18
C GLY A 365 17.87 -17.48 -12.60
N ALA A 366 16.74 -18.10 -12.97
CA ALA A 366 16.55 -18.61 -14.33
C ALA A 366 16.38 -17.50 -15.38
N ALA A 367 15.89 -16.34 -14.98
CA ALA A 367 15.72 -15.19 -15.86
C ALA A 367 17.01 -14.38 -16.09
N ASP A 368 18.00 -14.47 -15.20
CA ASP A 368 19.17 -13.57 -15.18
C ASP A 368 20.05 -13.69 -16.43
N THR A 369 20.14 -14.89 -16.98
CA THR A 369 20.92 -15.19 -18.19
C THR A 369 20.04 -15.51 -19.40
N ALA A 370 18.72 -15.39 -19.28
CA ALA A 370 17.79 -15.73 -20.34
C ALA A 370 17.75 -14.65 -21.42
N GLU A 371 17.72 -15.08 -22.69
CA GLU A 371 17.56 -14.16 -23.82
C GLU A 371 16.13 -13.64 -23.87
N VAL A 372 15.95 -12.33 -23.68
CA VAL A 372 14.66 -11.65 -23.88
C VAL A 372 14.46 -11.41 -25.38
N LEU A 373 13.41 -12.01 -25.93
CA LEU A 373 13.07 -11.90 -27.35
C LEU A 373 12.26 -10.64 -27.66
N VAL A 374 11.22 -10.38 -26.86
CA VAL A 374 10.39 -9.18 -26.99
C VAL A 374 9.95 -8.68 -25.60
N THR A 375 9.56 -7.41 -25.55
CA THR A 375 9.01 -6.77 -24.35
C THR A 375 7.80 -5.95 -24.76
N GLY A 376 6.74 -6.01 -23.97
CA GLY A 376 5.50 -5.27 -24.20
C GLY A 376 4.88 -4.83 -22.89
N VAL A 377 3.60 -4.48 -22.95
CA VAL A 377 2.79 -4.10 -21.79
C VAL A 377 2.21 -5.36 -21.16
N ALA A 378 2.54 -5.59 -19.89
CA ALA A 378 1.88 -6.58 -19.04
C ALA A 378 0.38 -6.27 -18.94
N ALA A 379 -0.44 -7.05 -19.65
CA ALA A 379 -1.89 -6.85 -19.70
C ALA A 379 -2.62 -7.73 -18.68
N SER A 380 -2.24 -9.01 -18.59
CA SER A 380 -2.78 -9.98 -17.63
C SER A 380 -1.60 -10.77 -17.04
N PRO A 381 -1.36 -10.72 -15.72
CA PRO A 381 -0.13 -11.24 -15.11
C PRO A 381 -0.04 -12.79 -15.16
N GLY A 382 1.16 -13.33 -14.97
CA GLY A 382 1.42 -14.77 -14.91
C GLY A 382 2.51 -15.25 -15.86
N VAL A 383 2.97 -16.48 -15.66
CA VAL A 383 4.01 -17.11 -16.47
C VAL A 383 3.46 -18.33 -17.19
N ALA A 384 3.80 -18.46 -18.47
CA ALA A 384 3.45 -19.62 -19.27
C ALA A 384 4.52 -19.91 -20.31
N THR A 385 4.75 -21.19 -20.56
CA THR A 385 5.70 -21.67 -21.56
C THR A 385 4.98 -22.52 -22.59
N GLY A 386 5.30 -22.31 -23.87
CA GLY A 386 4.73 -23.12 -24.93
C GLY A 386 5.33 -22.82 -26.29
N VAL A 387 4.95 -23.63 -27.27
CA VAL A 387 5.26 -23.38 -28.68
C VAL A 387 4.37 -22.26 -29.18
N VAL A 388 4.93 -21.32 -29.92
CA VAL A 388 4.21 -20.19 -30.47
C VAL A 388 3.43 -20.56 -31.71
N VAL A 389 2.15 -20.19 -31.74
CA VAL A 389 1.23 -20.32 -32.88
C VAL A 389 0.61 -18.96 -33.23
N ASP A 390 0.23 -18.76 -34.50
CA ASP A 390 -0.28 -17.47 -35.00
C ASP A 390 -1.76 -17.44 -35.40
N THR A 391 -2.45 -18.58 -35.27
CA THR A 391 -3.90 -18.67 -35.52
C THR A 391 -4.62 -19.32 -34.34
N PRO A 392 -5.87 -18.92 -34.07
CA PRO A 392 -6.64 -19.49 -32.97
C PRO A 392 -6.97 -20.98 -33.18
N GLU A 393 -7.12 -21.44 -34.42
CA GLU A 393 -7.31 -22.87 -34.73
C GLU A 393 -6.05 -23.68 -34.42
N ALA A 394 -4.86 -23.12 -34.65
CA ALA A 394 -3.60 -23.76 -34.30
C ALA A 394 -3.42 -23.84 -32.78
N ALA A 395 -3.90 -22.83 -32.03
CA ALA A 395 -3.92 -22.86 -30.57
C ALA A 395 -4.88 -23.94 -30.03
N GLN A 396 -6.06 -24.10 -30.62
CA GLN A 396 -6.97 -25.19 -30.27
C GLN A 396 -6.40 -26.58 -30.58
N ALA A 397 -5.74 -26.73 -31.73
CA ALA A 397 -5.10 -27.98 -32.11
C ALA A 397 -3.89 -28.32 -31.21
N ASN A 398 -3.30 -27.32 -30.55
CA ASN A 398 -2.17 -27.46 -29.64
C ASN A 398 -2.44 -26.74 -28.31
N PRO A 399 -3.30 -27.29 -27.44
CA PRO A 399 -3.59 -26.71 -26.14
C PRO A 399 -2.31 -26.49 -25.33
N GLY A 400 -2.21 -25.35 -24.66
CA GLY A 400 -1.00 -24.93 -23.93
C GLY A 400 0.06 -24.22 -24.78
N SER A 401 -0.23 -23.96 -26.06
CA SER A 401 0.61 -23.11 -26.92
C SER A 401 0.54 -21.63 -26.53
N ILE A 402 1.46 -20.82 -27.07
CA ILE A 402 1.46 -19.36 -26.91
C ILE A 402 0.85 -18.75 -28.17
N LEU A 403 -0.34 -18.16 -28.05
CA LEU A 403 -1.01 -17.52 -29.18
C LEU A 403 -0.43 -16.13 -29.42
N VAL A 404 0.22 -15.92 -30.57
CA VAL A 404 0.82 -14.64 -30.95
C VAL A 404 0.09 -14.06 -32.13
N ARG A 405 -0.49 -12.86 -31.98
CA ARG A 405 -1.30 -12.21 -33.02
C ARG A 405 -0.81 -10.80 -33.29
N LYS A 406 -1.15 -10.24 -34.44
CA LYS A 406 -0.95 -8.80 -34.66
C LYS A 406 -1.82 -7.99 -33.70
N SER A 407 -3.08 -8.41 -33.61
CA SER A 407 -4.13 -7.97 -32.70
C SER A 407 -5.18 -9.07 -32.65
N THR A 408 -5.93 -9.18 -31.56
CA THR A 408 -7.03 -10.15 -31.45
C THR A 408 -8.39 -9.52 -31.79
N SER A 409 -9.34 -10.32 -32.29
CA SER A 409 -10.76 -10.00 -32.42
C SER A 409 -11.64 -10.98 -31.62
N PRO A 410 -12.95 -10.76 -31.51
CA PRO A 410 -13.88 -11.73 -30.91
C PRO A 410 -13.81 -13.13 -31.53
N ASP A 411 -13.44 -13.23 -32.82
CA ASP A 411 -13.29 -14.51 -33.51
C ASP A 411 -12.09 -15.31 -32.96
N ASP A 412 -11.09 -14.68 -32.33
CA ASP A 412 -9.91 -15.36 -31.81
C ASP A 412 -10.13 -16.00 -30.41
N VAL A 413 -11.26 -15.73 -29.74
CA VAL A 413 -11.52 -16.11 -28.33
C VAL A 413 -11.33 -17.61 -28.09
N HIS A 414 -11.79 -18.44 -29.01
CA HIS A 414 -11.71 -19.90 -28.88
C HIS A 414 -10.25 -20.41 -28.86
N GLY A 415 -9.34 -19.71 -29.55
CA GLY A 415 -7.91 -19.99 -29.49
C GLY A 415 -7.24 -19.38 -28.26
N MET A 416 -7.72 -18.22 -27.80
CA MET A 416 -7.25 -17.60 -26.55
C MET A 416 -7.55 -18.49 -25.34
N ILE A 417 -8.73 -19.14 -25.30
CA ILE A 417 -9.11 -20.10 -24.26
C ILE A 417 -8.16 -21.32 -24.25
N ALA A 418 -7.73 -21.80 -25.42
CA ALA A 418 -6.86 -22.97 -25.52
C ALA A 418 -5.37 -22.66 -25.26
N ALA A 419 -4.96 -21.40 -25.40
CA ALA A 419 -3.57 -20.97 -25.26
C ALA A 419 -3.16 -20.85 -23.78
N ALA A 420 -1.89 -21.17 -23.48
CA ALA A 420 -1.30 -20.91 -22.16
C ALA A 420 -0.97 -19.43 -21.95
N ALA A 421 -0.73 -18.67 -23.02
CA ALA A 421 -0.58 -17.22 -22.97
C ALA A 421 -0.95 -16.57 -24.31
N VAL A 422 -1.24 -15.28 -24.28
CA VAL A 422 -1.53 -14.46 -25.45
C VAL A 422 -0.52 -13.32 -25.58
N VAL A 423 0.11 -13.18 -26.74
CA VAL A 423 1.00 -12.04 -27.02
C VAL A 423 0.53 -11.30 -28.26
N THR A 424 0.55 -9.97 -28.25
CA THR A 424 0.19 -9.18 -29.43
C THR A 424 1.24 -8.16 -29.88
N GLU A 425 1.39 -7.96 -31.19
CA GLU A 425 2.22 -6.88 -31.74
C GLU A 425 1.68 -5.50 -31.36
N GLN A 426 0.35 -5.37 -31.40
CA GLN A 426 -0.37 -4.12 -31.20
C GLN A 426 -1.41 -4.27 -30.08
N GLY A 427 -1.69 -3.17 -29.40
CA GLY A 427 -2.68 -3.10 -28.32
C GLY A 427 -2.09 -2.54 -27.05
N GLY A 428 -2.90 -1.77 -26.32
CA GLY A 428 -2.58 -1.31 -24.97
C GLY A 428 -3.28 -2.16 -23.90
N ALA A 429 -3.12 -1.76 -22.64
CA ALA A 429 -3.71 -2.44 -21.48
C ALA A 429 -5.26 -2.53 -21.49
N THR A 430 -5.95 -1.87 -22.43
CA THR A 430 -7.40 -1.90 -22.63
C THR A 430 -7.81 -2.47 -23.99
N SER A 431 -6.89 -3.11 -24.71
CA SER A 431 -7.18 -3.78 -25.98
C SER A 431 -8.04 -5.04 -25.77
N HIS A 432 -8.69 -5.52 -26.83
CA HIS A 432 -9.48 -6.75 -26.79
C HIS A 432 -8.71 -7.92 -26.15
N ALA A 433 -7.46 -8.14 -26.57
CA ALA A 433 -6.59 -9.16 -26.01
C ALA A 433 -6.43 -9.00 -24.49
N ALA A 434 -6.20 -7.77 -24.01
CA ALA A 434 -6.02 -7.48 -22.61
C ALA A 434 -7.31 -7.68 -21.79
N VAL A 435 -8.47 -7.28 -22.31
CA VAL A 435 -9.76 -7.42 -21.62
C VAL A 435 -10.15 -8.90 -21.52
N VAL A 436 -10.12 -9.62 -22.64
CA VAL A 436 -10.51 -11.04 -22.69
C VAL A 436 -9.55 -11.89 -21.88
N SER A 437 -8.24 -11.69 -22.01
CA SER A 437 -7.26 -12.50 -21.26
C SER A 437 -7.35 -12.30 -19.74
N ARG A 438 -7.79 -11.13 -19.26
CA ARG A 438 -8.09 -10.94 -17.82
C ARG A 438 -9.33 -11.71 -17.38
N ALA A 439 -10.37 -11.71 -18.21
CA ALA A 439 -11.59 -12.46 -17.92
C ALA A 439 -11.35 -13.98 -17.91
N LEU A 440 -10.47 -14.46 -18.79
CA LEU A 440 -10.04 -15.86 -18.88
C LEU A 440 -8.91 -16.22 -17.90
N ASP A 441 -8.35 -15.25 -17.18
CA ASP A 441 -7.13 -15.37 -16.35
C ASP A 441 -5.93 -15.98 -17.11
N THR A 442 -5.83 -15.69 -18.41
CA THR A 442 -4.73 -16.11 -19.28
C THR A 442 -3.60 -15.07 -19.24
N PRO A 443 -2.33 -15.45 -19.00
CA PRO A 443 -1.18 -14.55 -19.11
C PRO A 443 -1.16 -13.81 -20.46
N CYS A 444 -0.99 -12.48 -20.44
CA CYS A 444 -1.06 -11.68 -21.65
C CYS A 444 -0.09 -10.50 -21.67
N VAL A 445 0.68 -10.41 -22.76
CA VAL A 445 1.58 -9.28 -23.07
C VAL A 445 1.16 -8.63 -24.39
N VAL A 446 0.81 -7.35 -24.36
CA VAL A 446 0.30 -6.64 -25.54
C VAL A 446 1.27 -5.54 -25.97
N GLY A 447 1.26 -5.21 -27.27
CA GLY A 447 2.06 -4.09 -27.77
C GLY A 447 3.56 -4.39 -27.82
N CYS A 448 3.94 -5.62 -28.16
CA CYS A 448 5.34 -6.06 -28.25
C CYS A 448 6.10 -5.49 -29.47
N GLY A 449 5.42 -4.74 -30.35
CA GLY A 449 6.01 -4.13 -31.53
C GLY A 449 5.85 -4.96 -32.80
N THR A 450 6.09 -4.32 -33.94
CA THR A 450 5.96 -4.94 -35.27
C THR A 450 6.94 -6.10 -35.43
N ASP A 451 6.54 -7.13 -36.19
CA ASP A 451 7.30 -8.35 -36.47
C ASP A 451 7.42 -9.34 -35.29
N THR A 452 6.74 -9.09 -34.17
CA THR A 452 6.67 -10.07 -33.05
C THR A 452 6.11 -11.41 -33.53
N VAL A 453 5.06 -11.42 -34.38
CA VAL A 453 4.50 -12.68 -34.89
C VAL A 453 5.56 -13.42 -35.71
N ALA A 454 6.15 -12.75 -36.69
CA ALA A 454 7.11 -13.37 -37.61
C ALA A 454 8.38 -13.89 -36.90
N SER A 455 8.80 -13.24 -35.81
CA SER A 455 10.01 -13.61 -35.06
C SER A 455 9.81 -14.74 -34.04
N LEU A 456 8.57 -14.95 -33.58
CA LEU A 456 8.26 -15.92 -32.52
C LEU A 456 7.63 -17.21 -33.03
N VAL A 457 6.85 -17.19 -34.13
CA VAL A 457 6.10 -18.35 -34.62
C VAL A 457 6.95 -19.61 -34.77
N GLY A 458 6.47 -20.71 -34.21
CA GLY A 458 7.13 -22.02 -34.22
C GLY A 458 8.25 -22.19 -33.19
N ARG A 459 8.61 -21.14 -32.43
CA ARG A 459 9.60 -21.24 -31.34
C ARG A 459 8.91 -21.63 -30.04
N THR A 460 9.63 -22.34 -29.17
CA THR A 460 9.26 -22.44 -27.76
C THR A 460 9.71 -21.17 -27.04
N VAL A 461 8.80 -20.56 -26.29
CA VAL A 461 9.06 -19.34 -25.51
C VAL A 461 8.46 -19.44 -24.13
N THR A 462 9.02 -18.68 -23.20
CA THR A 462 8.43 -18.46 -21.88
C THR A 462 7.95 -17.01 -21.80
N VAL A 463 6.65 -16.83 -21.61
CA VAL A 463 6.01 -15.53 -21.44
C VAL A 463 5.93 -15.23 -19.96
N ASP A 464 6.61 -14.18 -19.51
CA ASP A 464 6.41 -13.56 -18.20
C ASP A 464 5.55 -12.32 -18.39
N ALA A 465 4.25 -12.51 -18.26
CA ALA A 465 3.28 -11.44 -18.39
C ALA A 465 3.17 -10.57 -17.13
N THR A 466 3.89 -10.90 -16.06
CA THR A 466 4.02 -10.05 -14.87
C THR A 466 5.02 -8.93 -15.14
N THR A 467 6.17 -9.23 -15.77
CA THR A 467 7.17 -8.21 -16.17
C THR A 467 6.99 -7.70 -17.60
N GLY A 468 6.10 -8.33 -18.39
CA GLY A 468 5.84 -7.97 -19.78
C GLY A 468 6.94 -8.45 -20.74
N ARG A 469 7.68 -9.51 -20.39
CA ARG A 469 8.82 -10.01 -21.15
C ARG A 469 8.53 -11.39 -21.73
N VAL A 470 9.07 -11.66 -22.91
CA VAL A 470 9.02 -12.99 -23.53
C VAL A 470 10.45 -13.47 -23.74
N TYR A 471 10.77 -14.62 -23.16
CA TYR A 471 12.09 -15.23 -23.15
C TYR A 471 12.19 -16.36 -24.18
N ALA A 472 13.41 -16.57 -24.69
CA ALA A 472 13.71 -17.70 -25.57
C ALA A 472 13.70 -19.03 -24.79
N GLY A 473 13.01 -20.03 -25.33
CA GLY A 473 12.99 -21.38 -24.76
C GLY A 473 12.10 -21.52 -23.53
N GLU A 474 12.21 -22.69 -22.91
CA GLU A 474 11.53 -23.04 -21.66
C GLU A 474 12.43 -22.67 -20.48
N LEU A 475 11.96 -21.74 -19.65
CA LEU A 475 12.58 -21.44 -18.38
C LEU A 475 11.95 -22.31 -17.30
N PRO A 476 12.74 -22.84 -16.34
CA PRO A 476 12.20 -23.50 -15.17
C PRO A 476 11.19 -22.60 -14.46
N THR A 477 10.00 -23.14 -14.19
CA THR A 477 8.96 -22.47 -13.41
C THR A 477 8.65 -23.25 -12.14
N SER A 478 8.15 -22.55 -11.14
CA SER A 478 7.61 -23.13 -9.91
C SER A 478 6.24 -22.54 -9.64
N ALA A 479 5.29 -23.37 -9.27
CA ALA A 479 3.97 -22.95 -8.78
C ALA A 479 3.76 -23.56 -7.40
N VAL A 480 3.04 -22.84 -6.54
CA VAL A 480 2.63 -23.40 -5.24
C VAL A 480 1.48 -24.37 -5.48
N ASP A 481 1.64 -25.62 -5.03
CA ASP A 481 0.54 -26.58 -5.01
C ASP A 481 -0.30 -26.38 -3.74
N GLU A 482 -1.58 -26.04 -3.93
CA GLU A 482 -2.56 -25.82 -2.85
C GLU A 482 -2.67 -27.03 -1.90
N SER A 483 -2.47 -28.25 -2.41
CA SER A 483 -2.61 -29.50 -1.67
C SER A 483 -1.34 -29.96 -0.95
N GLU A 484 -0.19 -29.39 -1.31
CA GLU A 484 1.11 -29.64 -0.67
C GLU A 484 1.51 -28.54 0.32
N ASP A 485 0.99 -27.32 0.15
CA ASP A 485 1.24 -26.21 1.07
C ASP A 485 0.38 -26.31 2.35
N GLU A 486 1.04 -26.40 3.50
CA GLU A 486 0.37 -26.58 4.80
C GLU A 486 -0.59 -25.44 5.14
N ASP A 487 -0.19 -24.19 4.91
CA ASP A 487 -1.02 -23.04 5.27
C ASP A 487 -2.25 -22.95 4.35
N LEU A 488 -2.08 -23.20 3.05
CA LEU A 488 -3.20 -23.22 2.09
C LEU A 488 -4.19 -24.35 2.41
N ARG A 489 -3.71 -25.56 2.73
CA ARG A 489 -4.59 -26.68 3.13
C ARG A 489 -5.45 -26.32 4.33
N ARG A 490 -4.86 -25.71 5.36
CA ARG A 490 -5.58 -25.30 6.57
C ARG A 490 -6.64 -24.24 6.26
N LEU A 491 -6.29 -23.23 5.46
CA LEU A 491 -7.27 -22.25 4.99
C LEU A 491 -8.40 -22.93 4.19
N THR A 492 -8.10 -23.91 3.34
CA THR A 492 -9.11 -24.66 2.58
C THR A 492 -10.04 -25.46 3.47
N GLU A 493 -9.54 -26.08 4.53
CA GLU A 493 -10.35 -26.79 5.54
C GLU A 493 -11.29 -25.84 6.28
N TRP A 494 -10.78 -24.69 6.74
CA TRP A 494 -11.59 -23.67 7.40
C TRP A 494 -12.65 -23.10 6.45
N ALA A 495 -12.25 -22.76 5.22
CA ALA A 495 -13.14 -22.19 4.22
C ALA A 495 -14.26 -23.19 3.83
N SER A 496 -13.90 -24.46 3.63
CA SER A 496 -14.87 -25.52 3.33
C SER A 496 -15.92 -25.70 4.45
N SER A 497 -15.54 -25.43 5.69
CA SER A 497 -16.44 -25.51 6.84
C SER A 497 -17.31 -24.26 7.02
N ALA A 498 -16.90 -23.13 6.45
CA ALA A 498 -17.57 -21.84 6.58
C ALA A 498 -18.67 -21.59 5.54
N THR A 499 -18.72 -22.38 4.47
CA THR A 499 -19.74 -22.26 3.41
C THR A 499 -20.38 -23.61 3.11
N SER A 500 -21.64 -23.60 2.67
CA SER A 500 -22.33 -24.80 2.16
C SER A 500 -21.94 -25.15 0.72
N LEU A 501 -21.21 -24.26 0.03
CA LEU A 501 -20.77 -24.48 -1.34
C LEU A 501 -19.70 -25.58 -1.39
N ARG A 502 -19.97 -26.65 -2.15
CA ARG A 502 -19.00 -27.74 -2.36
C ARG A 502 -18.08 -27.38 -3.53
N VAL A 503 -16.77 -27.41 -3.30
CA VAL A 503 -15.78 -27.05 -4.32
C VAL A 503 -14.72 -28.13 -4.44
N GLY A 504 -14.45 -28.58 -5.66
CA GLY A 504 -13.41 -29.56 -5.97
C GLY A 504 -13.63 -30.28 -7.30
N PRO A 505 -12.71 -31.16 -7.74
CA PRO A 505 -12.85 -31.87 -9.01
C PRO A 505 -14.00 -32.88 -9.01
N ASP A 506 -14.34 -33.45 -7.83
CA ASP A 506 -15.26 -34.59 -7.70
C ASP A 506 -16.60 -34.24 -7.03
N VAL A 507 -17.01 -32.97 -7.04
CA VAL A 507 -18.19 -32.48 -6.28
C VAL A 507 -19.50 -32.45 -7.10
N ALA A 508 -19.45 -32.87 -8.36
CA ALA A 508 -20.55 -32.66 -9.31
C ALA A 508 -21.86 -33.38 -8.90
N ALA A 509 -22.97 -32.68 -9.09
CA ALA A 509 -24.34 -33.16 -8.94
C ALA A 509 -25.24 -32.57 -10.04
N GLU A 510 -26.06 -33.42 -10.67
CA GLU A 510 -26.94 -32.99 -11.76
C GLU A 510 -28.08 -32.07 -11.29
N PRO A 511 -28.48 -31.04 -12.07
CA PRO A 511 -27.94 -30.68 -13.40
C PRO A 511 -26.61 -29.92 -13.34
N VAL A 512 -25.67 -30.29 -14.21
CA VAL A 512 -24.38 -29.59 -14.40
C VAL A 512 -24.48 -28.58 -15.55
N PHE A 513 -24.02 -27.36 -15.31
CA PHE A 513 -23.82 -26.34 -16.34
C PHE A 513 -22.33 -26.13 -16.59
N ASP A 514 -21.89 -26.44 -17.81
CA ASP A 514 -20.51 -26.28 -18.25
C ASP A 514 -20.37 -25.03 -19.12
N ALA A 515 -19.82 -23.97 -18.56
CA ALA A 515 -19.60 -22.73 -19.29
C ALA A 515 -18.55 -22.86 -20.39
N ASP A 516 -17.58 -23.78 -20.25
CA ASP A 516 -16.54 -23.98 -21.27
C ASP A 516 -17.09 -24.70 -22.52
N SER A 517 -18.30 -25.26 -22.42
CA SER A 517 -19.03 -25.88 -23.55
C SER A 517 -19.80 -24.89 -24.42
N LEU A 518 -19.94 -23.63 -23.97
CA LEU A 518 -20.67 -22.59 -24.70
C LEU A 518 -19.85 -22.05 -25.88
N ALA A 519 -20.55 -21.57 -26.90
CA ALA A 519 -19.89 -20.90 -28.01
C ALA A 519 -19.29 -19.56 -27.54
N ALA A 520 -18.11 -19.18 -28.06
CA ALA A 520 -17.43 -17.94 -27.69
C ALA A 520 -18.30 -16.67 -27.85
N GLU A 521 -19.26 -16.70 -28.77
CA GLU A 521 -20.25 -15.64 -29.04
C GLU A 521 -21.25 -15.45 -27.87
N GLU A 522 -21.49 -16.49 -27.07
CA GLU A 522 -22.38 -16.49 -25.90
C GLU A 522 -21.65 -16.10 -24.62
N ILE A 523 -20.31 -16.22 -24.59
CA ILE A 523 -19.47 -15.94 -23.40
C ILE A 523 -19.16 -14.44 -23.25
N GLY A 524 -19.21 -13.63 -24.31
CA GLY A 524 -19.22 -12.16 -24.26
C GLY A 524 -18.26 -11.47 -23.26
N GLU A 525 -18.61 -10.26 -22.80
CA GLU A 525 -18.00 -9.59 -21.62
C GLU A 525 -18.79 -9.89 -20.32
N HIS A 526 -19.73 -10.84 -20.37
CA HIS A 526 -20.73 -11.06 -19.33
C HIS A 526 -20.76 -12.52 -18.92
N ILE A 527 -21.06 -12.76 -17.65
CA ILE A 527 -21.18 -14.13 -17.12
C ILE A 527 -22.37 -14.80 -17.81
N PRO A 528 -22.22 -16.04 -18.31
CA PRO A 528 -23.31 -16.77 -18.96
C PRO A 528 -24.52 -16.93 -18.03
N ASP A 529 -25.73 -16.86 -18.62
CA ASP A 529 -26.98 -17.10 -17.90
C ASP A 529 -27.04 -18.56 -17.41
N ILE A 530 -27.03 -18.75 -16.10
CA ILE A 530 -27.09 -20.07 -15.48
C ILE A 530 -28.52 -20.61 -15.57
N PRO A 531 -28.75 -21.79 -16.18
CA PRO A 531 -30.09 -22.36 -16.30
C PRO A 531 -30.77 -22.55 -14.93
N PRO A 532 -32.08 -22.24 -14.78
CA PRO A 532 -32.78 -22.44 -13.53
C PRO A 532 -32.76 -23.90 -13.06
N GLY A 533 -32.45 -24.11 -11.77
CA GLY A 533 -32.36 -25.44 -11.18
C GLY A 533 -31.02 -26.15 -11.37
N THR A 534 -30.02 -25.48 -11.96
CA THR A 534 -28.63 -25.94 -12.00
C THR A 534 -28.10 -26.16 -10.59
N LYS A 535 -27.50 -27.32 -10.33
CA LYS A 535 -26.92 -27.66 -9.02
C LYS A 535 -25.40 -27.51 -9.00
N THR A 536 -24.77 -27.72 -10.15
CA THR A 536 -23.32 -27.67 -10.29
C THR A 536 -22.94 -26.82 -11.48
N VAL A 537 -21.89 -26.02 -11.32
CA VAL A 537 -21.27 -25.30 -12.44
C VAL A 537 -19.82 -25.73 -12.63
N CYS A 538 -19.34 -25.71 -13.86
CA CYS A 538 -17.93 -25.85 -14.20
C CYS A 538 -17.54 -24.86 -15.30
N GLY A 539 -16.25 -24.58 -15.38
CA GLY A 539 -15.65 -23.68 -16.36
C GLY A 539 -14.89 -22.52 -15.74
N ALA A 540 -13.99 -21.92 -16.53
CA ALA A 540 -13.04 -20.91 -16.05
C ALA A 540 -13.75 -19.69 -15.44
N VAL A 541 -14.89 -19.28 -16.00
CA VAL A 541 -15.68 -18.14 -15.52
C VAL A 541 -16.12 -18.30 -14.06
N PHE A 542 -16.43 -19.53 -13.63
CA PHE A 542 -16.86 -19.83 -12.25
C PHE A 542 -15.71 -19.96 -11.26
N CYS A 543 -14.46 -19.85 -11.73
CA CYS A 543 -13.28 -19.73 -10.88
C CYS A 543 -12.99 -18.26 -10.52
N ALA A 544 -13.59 -17.28 -11.21
CA ALA A 544 -13.47 -15.85 -10.94
C ALA A 544 -14.52 -15.34 -9.94
N PRO A 545 -14.27 -14.25 -9.19
CA PRO A 545 -15.18 -13.79 -8.12
C PRO A 545 -16.59 -13.48 -8.61
N ASP A 546 -16.72 -12.85 -9.79
CA ASP A 546 -18.03 -12.51 -10.34
C ASP A 546 -18.80 -13.75 -10.78
N GLY A 547 -18.13 -14.77 -11.35
CA GLY A 547 -18.75 -16.04 -11.69
C GLY A 547 -19.20 -16.82 -10.45
N VAL A 548 -18.37 -16.84 -9.39
CA VAL A 548 -18.77 -17.44 -8.10
C VAL A 548 -20.01 -16.75 -7.53
N ARG A 549 -20.07 -15.41 -7.61
CA ARG A 549 -21.26 -14.64 -7.21
C ARG A 549 -22.49 -15.06 -8.02
N ALA A 550 -22.39 -15.08 -9.35
CA ALA A 550 -23.50 -15.47 -10.21
C ALA A 550 -23.98 -16.90 -9.91
N ALA A 551 -23.06 -17.84 -9.65
CA ALA A 551 -23.39 -19.19 -9.25
C ALA A 551 -24.18 -19.24 -7.94
N LEU A 552 -23.72 -18.50 -6.92
CA LEU A 552 -24.42 -18.42 -5.64
C LEU A 552 -25.80 -17.77 -5.76
N ASP A 553 -25.92 -16.69 -6.53
CA ASP A 553 -27.18 -16.00 -6.78
C ASP A 553 -28.18 -16.89 -7.55
N ALA A 554 -27.69 -17.80 -8.39
CA ALA A 554 -28.48 -18.82 -9.08
C ALA A 554 -28.84 -20.04 -8.22
N GLY A 555 -28.37 -20.10 -6.95
CA GLY A 555 -28.65 -21.19 -6.03
C GLY A 555 -27.82 -22.46 -6.28
N VAL A 556 -26.67 -22.33 -6.93
CA VAL A 556 -25.76 -23.44 -7.21
C VAL A 556 -25.17 -23.97 -5.89
N GLU A 557 -25.09 -25.29 -5.78
CA GLU A 557 -24.61 -26.00 -4.58
C GLU A 557 -23.15 -26.46 -4.72
N ALA A 558 -22.61 -26.54 -5.94
CA ALA A 558 -21.27 -27.04 -6.20
C ALA A 558 -20.56 -26.35 -7.38
N VAL A 559 -19.24 -26.15 -7.25
CA VAL A 559 -18.35 -25.65 -8.31
C VAL A 559 -17.26 -26.69 -8.56
N VAL A 560 -17.13 -27.15 -9.82
CA VAL A 560 -16.06 -28.07 -10.21
C VAL A 560 -14.83 -27.27 -10.62
N THR A 561 -13.74 -27.45 -9.88
CA THR A 561 -12.44 -26.82 -10.15
C THR A 561 -11.31 -27.57 -9.44
N THR A 562 -10.09 -27.41 -9.92
CA THR A 562 -8.87 -27.91 -9.28
C THR A 562 -8.45 -27.05 -8.09
N HIS A 563 -8.60 -25.73 -8.18
CA HIS A 563 -8.19 -24.77 -7.15
C HIS A 563 -9.38 -24.40 -6.26
N ARG A 564 -9.41 -24.95 -5.05
CA ARG A 564 -10.60 -24.90 -4.19
C ARG A 564 -10.65 -23.60 -3.42
N LEU A 565 -9.53 -23.20 -2.83
CA LEU A 565 -9.46 -22.07 -1.91
C LEU A 565 -9.91 -20.73 -2.52
N PRO A 566 -9.50 -20.32 -3.75
CA PRO A 566 -9.94 -19.05 -4.33
C PRO A 566 -11.47 -18.95 -4.46
N VAL A 567 -12.12 -20.05 -4.86
CA VAL A 567 -13.58 -20.12 -5.03
C VAL A 567 -14.28 -20.09 -3.68
N LEU A 568 -13.78 -20.83 -2.69
CA LEU A 568 -14.34 -20.82 -1.33
C LEU A 568 -14.24 -19.43 -0.69
N LEU A 569 -13.10 -18.74 -0.82
CA LEU A 569 -12.93 -17.38 -0.31
C LEU A 569 -13.84 -16.37 -1.01
N ALA A 570 -13.99 -16.47 -2.34
CA ALA A 570 -14.93 -15.64 -3.08
C ALA A 570 -16.38 -15.85 -2.62
N ALA A 571 -16.76 -17.11 -2.35
CA ALA A 571 -18.09 -17.44 -1.85
C ALA A 571 -18.35 -16.85 -0.45
N ILE A 572 -17.38 -16.98 0.46
CA ILE A 572 -17.46 -16.43 1.82
C ILE A 572 -17.54 -14.89 1.79
N ALA A 573 -16.77 -14.25 0.91
CA ALA A 573 -16.82 -12.80 0.73
C ALA A 573 -18.21 -12.32 0.26
N HIS A 574 -18.85 -13.05 -0.67
CA HIS A 574 -20.21 -12.75 -1.15
C HIS A 574 -21.29 -12.98 -0.07
N GLN A 575 -21.18 -14.06 0.71
CA GLN A 575 -22.10 -14.30 1.83
C GLN A 575 -22.06 -13.19 2.87
N ARG A 576 -20.89 -12.58 3.09
CA ARG A 576 -20.72 -11.45 4.02
C ARG A 576 -21.25 -10.13 3.49
N SER A 577 -21.21 -9.89 2.18
CA SER A 577 -21.77 -8.66 1.59
C SER A 577 -23.29 -8.68 1.48
N THR A 578 -23.90 -9.87 1.57
CA THR A 578 -25.36 -10.09 1.46
C THR A 578 -26.04 -10.31 2.81
N SER A 579 -25.28 -10.52 3.88
CA SER A 579 -25.73 -10.58 5.28
C SER A 579 -25.70 -9.20 5.93
#